data_AF-X1G5D7-F1
#
_entry.id   AF-X1G5D7-F1
#
_cell.length_a   1.000
_cell.length_b   1.000
_cell.length_c   1.000
_cell.angle_alpha   90.00
_cell.angle_beta   90.00
_cell.angle_gamma   90.00
#
_symmetry.space_group_name_H-M   'P 1'
#
loop_
_entity.id
_entity.type
_entity.pdbx_description
1 polymer ?
#
loop_
_entity_poly.entity_id
_entity_poly.type
_entity_poly.pdbx_seq_one_letter_code
_entity_poly.pdbx_strand_id
1 'polypeptide(L)'
;IVFCGVKFMAESAKVLSPEKTVLLPRLDAGCPMADMITAEELKEMKKEYPKAKVVCYVNTSADVKAESDICCTSANAVKAVKSLKSKRIIFVP
;
A
#
# COMPACT_ATOMS: atom_id res chain seq x y z
N ILE A 1 2.00 -20.29 -3.68
CA ILE A 1 2.05 -19.68 -2.33
C ILE A 1 0.65 -19.76 -1.75
N VAL A 2 0.44 -20.54 -0.69
CA VAL A 2 -0.80 -20.44 0.08
C VAL A 2 -0.59 -19.33 1.10
N PHE A 3 -1.38 -18.26 1.03
CA PHE A 3 -1.22 -17.08 1.86
C PHE A 3 -2.23 -17.10 3.01
N CYS A 4 -1.77 -17.51 4.19
CA CYS A 4 -2.59 -17.53 5.42
C CYS A 4 -2.57 -16.15 6.07
N GLY A 5 -3.28 -15.19 5.47
CA GLY A 5 -3.34 -13.81 5.92
C GLY A 5 -4.55 -13.09 5.33
N VAL A 6 -4.42 -11.79 5.10
CA VAL A 6 -5.48 -10.94 4.52
C VAL A 6 -5.18 -10.55 3.08
N LYS A 7 -6.21 -10.08 2.37
CA LYS A 7 -6.20 -9.81 0.92
C LYS A 7 -5.02 -8.97 0.45
N PHE A 8 -4.75 -7.82 1.06
CA PHE A 8 -3.64 -6.95 0.64
C PHE A 8 -2.26 -7.61 0.74
N MET A 9 -2.08 -8.54 1.70
CA MET A 9 -0.83 -9.26 1.87
C MET A 9 -0.66 -10.31 0.77
N ALA A 10 -1.76 -11.02 0.44
CA ALA A 10 -1.78 -11.97 -0.67
C ALA A 10 -1.55 -11.26 -2.02
N GLU A 11 -2.15 -10.08 -2.23
CA GLU A 11 -1.89 -9.22 -3.38
C GLU A 11 -0.41 -8.82 -3.46
N SER A 12 0.17 -8.38 -2.34
CA SER A 12 1.60 -8.02 -2.27
C SER A 12 2.51 -9.21 -2.63
N ALA A 13 2.16 -10.42 -2.15
CA ALA A 13 2.89 -11.64 -2.53
C ALA A 13 2.77 -11.95 -4.02
N LYS A 14 1.61 -11.69 -4.63
CA LYS A 14 1.40 -11.87 -6.06
C LYS A 14 2.19 -10.85 -6.88
N VAL A 15 2.21 -9.58 -6.46
CA VAL A 15 3.03 -8.52 -7.08
C VAL A 15 4.52 -8.87 -7.05
N LEU A 16 5.02 -9.40 -5.92
CA LEU A 16 6.41 -9.82 -5.77
C LEU A 16 6.75 -11.19 -6.40
N SER A 17 5.75 -11.95 -6.84
CA SER A 17 5.93 -13.26 -7.45
C SER A 17 4.93 -13.45 -8.60
N PRO A 18 5.05 -12.66 -9.69
CA PRO A 18 4.04 -12.59 -10.74
C PRO A 18 3.81 -13.94 -11.44
N GLU A 19 4.86 -14.76 -11.59
CA GLU A 19 4.77 -16.08 -12.23
C GLU A 19 4.22 -17.18 -11.32
N LYS A 20 4.09 -16.93 -10.00
CA LYS A 20 3.62 -17.94 -9.05
C LYS A 20 2.11 -17.85 -8.84
N THR A 21 1.47 -18.99 -8.68
CA THR A 21 0.11 -19.07 -8.17
C THR A 21 0.09 -18.68 -6.70
N VAL A 22 -0.69 -17.65 -6.35
CA VAL A 22 -0.95 -17.23 -4.96
C VAL A 22 -2.41 -17.53 -4.64
N LEU A 23 -2.65 -18.28 -3.56
CA LEU A 23 -3.97 -18.70 -3.12
C LEU A 23 -4.28 -18.03 -1.77
N LEU A 24 -5.42 -17.35 -1.69
CA LEU A 24 -5.98 -16.84 -0.44
C LEU A 24 -7.13 -17.78 -0.02
N PRO A 25 -7.00 -18.56 1.06
CA PRO A 25 -8.01 -19.57 1.43
C PRO A 25 -9.40 -19.01 1.73
N ARG A 26 -9.48 -17.74 2.15
CA ARG A 26 -10.72 -17.03 2.47
C ARG A 26 -10.71 -15.68 1.77
N LEU A 27 -11.48 -15.57 0.68
CA LEU A 27 -11.51 -14.35 -0.15
C LEU A 27 -12.05 -13.13 0.60
N ASP A 28 -12.84 -13.34 1.65
CA ASP A 28 -13.39 -12.34 2.55
C ASP A 28 -12.44 -11.94 3.70
N ALA A 29 -11.23 -12.51 3.76
CA ALA A 29 -10.20 -12.10 4.74
C ALA A 29 -9.66 -10.70 4.39
N GLY A 30 -10.38 -9.67 4.79
CA GLY A 30 -10.05 -8.26 4.55
C GLY A 30 -9.31 -7.58 5.70
N CYS A 31 -9.03 -6.30 5.53
CA CYS A 31 -8.51 -5.42 6.56
C CYS A 31 -9.26 -4.08 6.46
N PRO A 32 -10.12 -3.72 7.43
CA PRO A 32 -10.91 -2.49 7.34
C PRO A 32 -10.07 -1.23 7.16
N MET A 33 -8.83 -1.23 7.65
CA MET A 33 -7.87 -0.13 7.45
C MET A 33 -7.44 0.02 5.98
N ALA A 34 -7.32 -1.09 5.25
CA ALA A 34 -6.98 -1.07 3.82
C ALA A 34 -8.10 -0.53 2.94
N ASP A 35 -9.34 -0.57 3.45
CA ASP A 35 -10.52 -0.07 2.75
C ASP A 35 -10.82 1.40 3.10
N MET A 36 -10.00 2.06 3.92
CA MET A 36 -10.18 3.47 4.32
C MET A 36 -9.77 4.49 3.25
N ILE A 37 -9.07 4.03 2.19
CA ILE A 37 -8.61 4.90 1.10
C ILE A 37 -8.66 4.13 -0.21
N THR A 38 -9.15 4.80 -1.25
CA THR A 38 -9.15 4.30 -2.63
C THR A 38 -8.04 4.96 -3.46
N ALA A 39 -7.66 4.32 -4.57
CA ALA A 39 -6.70 4.90 -5.50
C ALA A 39 -7.17 6.26 -6.07
N GLU A 40 -8.47 6.43 -6.28
CA GLU A 40 -9.04 7.69 -6.78
C GLU A 40 -9.00 8.81 -5.74
N GLU A 41 -9.31 8.53 -4.48
CA GLU A 41 -9.16 9.51 -3.39
C GLU A 41 -7.69 9.92 -3.19
N LEU A 42 -6.75 8.97 -3.30
CA LEU A 42 -5.33 9.29 -3.26
C LEU A 42 -4.90 10.17 -4.46
N LYS A 43 -5.39 9.88 -5.67
CA LYS A 43 -5.13 10.72 -6.85
C LYS A 43 -5.66 12.14 -6.65
N GLU A 44 -6.82 12.30 -6.03
CA GLU A 44 -7.37 13.63 -5.72
C GLU A 44 -6.49 14.36 -4.70
N MET A 45 -6.08 13.69 -3.62
CA MET A 45 -5.18 14.26 -2.61
C MET A 45 -3.81 14.67 -3.20
N LYS A 46 -3.30 13.91 -4.17
CA LYS A 46 -2.07 14.27 -4.90
C LYS A 46 -2.22 15.58 -5.68
N LYS A 47 -3.42 15.94 -6.15
CA LYS A 47 -3.66 17.23 -6.83
C LYS A 47 -3.59 18.41 -5.87
N GLU A 48 -4.04 18.24 -4.62
CA GLU A 48 -3.94 19.25 -3.57
C GLU A 48 -2.48 19.48 -3.11
N TYR A 49 -1.67 18.42 -3.15
CA TYR A 49 -0.26 18.45 -2.75
C TYR A 49 0.68 17.91 -3.84
N PRO A 50 0.83 18.60 -4.99
CA PRO A 50 1.51 18.06 -6.17
C PRO A 50 3.02 17.85 -5.99
N LYS A 51 3.61 18.42 -4.93
CA LYS A 51 5.03 18.24 -4.58
C LYS A 51 5.23 17.25 -3.42
N ALA A 52 4.17 16.75 -2.80
CA ALA A 52 4.29 15.78 -1.73
C ALA A 52 4.64 14.40 -2.31
N LYS A 53 5.39 13.62 -1.53
CA LYS A 53 5.64 12.21 -1.84
C LYS A 53 4.65 11.36 -1.05
N VAL A 54 4.21 10.26 -1.64
CA VAL A 54 3.22 9.37 -1.06
C VAL A 54 3.92 8.18 -0.42
N VAL A 55 3.67 7.97 0.87
CA VAL A 55 4.05 6.78 1.60
C VAL A 55 2.77 6.00 1.89
N CYS A 56 2.66 4.79 1.33
CA CYS A 56 1.60 3.84 1.70
C CYS A 56 2.05 2.98 2.87
N TYR A 57 1.16 2.72 3.81
CA TYR A 57 1.36 1.62 4.73
C TYR A 57 0.98 0.31 4.01
N VAL A 58 1.60 -0.82 4.37
CA VAL A 58 1.38 -2.08 3.63
C VAL A 58 -0.08 -2.53 3.69
N ASN A 59 -0.86 -2.06 4.67
CA ASN A 59 -2.28 -2.33 4.82
C ASN A 59 -3.13 -1.46 3.86
N THR A 60 -2.83 -1.52 2.58
CA THR A 60 -3.59 -0.91 1.46
C THR A 60 -3.79 -1.89 0.32
N SER A 61 -4.77 -1.65 -0.52
CA SER A 61 -4.93 -2.38 -1.77
C SER A 61 -3.77 -2.16 -2.76
N ALA A 62 -3.60 -3.10 -3.69
CA ALA A 62 -2.55 -3.02 -4.71
C ALA A 62 -2.64 -1.80 -5.63
N ASP A 63 -3.84 -1.29 -5.90
CA ASP A 63 -4.08 -0.08 -6.70
C ASP A 63 -3.64 1.20 -5.97
N VAL A 64 -3.87 1.32 -4.66
CA VAL A 64 -3.33 2.43 -3.84
C VAL A 64 -1.81 2.38 -3.81
N LYS A 65 -1.22 1.18 -3.74
CA LYS A 65 0.24 1.02 -3.85
C LYS A 65 0.78 1.50 -5.18
N ALA A 66 0.05 1.28 -6.28
CA ALA A 66 0.46 1.73 -7.61
C ALA A 66 0.52 3.26 -7.73
N GLU A 67 -0.26 3.98 -6.90
CA GLU A 67 -0.27 5.44 -6.84
C GLU A 67 0.76 6.03 -5.87
N SER A 68 1.50 5.18 -5.15
CA SER A 68 2.40 5.57 -4.07
C SER A 68 3.88 5.57 -4.50
N ASP A 69 4.71 6.42 -3.86
CA ASP A 69 6.15 6.45 -4.15
C ASP A 69 6.91 5.35 -3.41
N ILE A 70 6.48 5.00 -2.20
CA ILE A 70 7.10 3.94 -1.40
C ILE A 70 6.07 3.33 -0.45
N CYS A 71 6.22 2.04 -0.16
CA CYS A 71 5.42 1.36 0.85
C CYS A 71 6.23 1.05 2.11
N CYS A 72 5.57 1.03 3.26
CA CYS A 72 6.20 0.82 4.56
C CYS A 72 5.39 -0.08 5.49
N THR A 73 6.06 -0.67 6.47
CA THR A 73 5.45 -1.37 7.61
C THR A 73 5.72 -0.59 8.88
N SER A 74 5.13 -1.01 10.00
CA SER A 74 5.30 -0.33 11.28
C SER A 74 6.77 -0.37 11.74
N ALA A 75 7.49 -1.41 11.34
CA ALA A 75 8.91 -1.59 11.64
C ALA A 75 9.83 -0.62 10.88
N ASN A 76 9.38 -0.04 9.76
CA ASN A 76 10.25 0.79 8.92
C ASN A 76 9.67 2.14 8.47
N ALA A 77 8.44 2.51 8.89
CA ALA A 77 7.78 3.75 8.48
C ALA A 77 8.65 5.00 8.65
N VAL A 78 9.30 5.16 9.82
CA VAL A 78 10.21 6.29 10.07
C VAL A 78 11.40 6.30 9.11
N LYS A 79 11.95 5.13 8.79
CA LYS A 79 13.08 5.00 7.86
C LYS A 79 12.64 5.26 6.41
N ALA A 80 11.47 4.79 6.02
CA ALA A 80 10.89 5.01 4.70
C ALA A 80 10.58 6.49 4.46
N VAL A 81 9.97 7.18 5.43
CA VAL A 81 9.71 8.62 5.34
C VAL A 81 11.03 9.41 5.23
N LYS A 82 12.05 9.06 6.02
CA LYS A 82 13.36 9.73 6.00
C LYS A 82 14.16 9.50 4.71
N SER A 83 13.88 8.45 3.93
CA SER A 83 14.59 8.18 2.67
C SER A 83 14.10 9.06 1.51
N LEU A 84 12.91 9.65 1.62
CA LEU A 84 12.32 10.49 0.58
C LEU A 84 12.82 11.93 0.68
N LYS A 85 13.33 12.46 -0.43
CA LYS A 85 13.68 13.88 -0.57
C LYS A 85 12.42 14.71 -0.85
N SER A 86 11.60 14.94 0.18
CA SER A 86 10.42 15.81 0.09
C SER A 86 10.21 16.62 1.37
N LYS A 87 9.69 17.84 1.22
CA LYS A 87 9.27 18.69 2.35
C LYS A 87 7.91 18.31 2.92
N ARG A 88 7.09 17.58 2.14
CA ARG A 88 5.74 17.14 2.52
C ARG A 88 5.53 15.69 2.13
N ILE A 89 4.87 14.95 3.00
CA ILE A 89 4.53 13.55 2.79
C ILE A 89 3.02 13.42 2.91
N ILE A 90 2.40 12.77 1.93
CA ILE A 90 1.08 12.18 2.07
C ILE A 90 1.32 10.78 2.64
N PHE A 91 0.80 10.51 3.84
CA PHE A 91 0.87 9.20 4.45
C PHE A 91 -0.53 8.61 4.47
N VAL A 92 -0.74 7.54 3.71
CA VAL A 92 -2.02 6.82 3.65
C VAL A 92 -1.93 5.51 4.43
N PRO A 93 -3.08 4.92 4.82
CA PRO A 93 -3.15 3.55 5.34
C PRO A 93 -2.42 2.48 4.50
#